data_AF-A0A0G0YQX5-F1
#
_entry.id   AF-A0A0G0YQX5-F1
#
_cell.length_a   1.000
_cell.length_b   1.000
_cell.length_c   1.000
_cell.angle_alpha   90.00
_cell.angle_beta   90.00
_cell.angle_gamma   90.00
#
_symmetry.space_group_name_H-M   'P 1'
#
loop_
_entity.id
_entity.type
_entity.pdbx_description
1 polymer ?
#
loop_
_entity_poly.entity_id
_entity_poly.type
_entity_poly.pdbx_seq_one_letter_code
_entity_poly.pdbx_strand_id
1 'polypeptide(L)'
;MIRKFSIPFLAFLQASGFVVYLILISFFFNFVTPTFSKPVSEFYAPIVMLLLFVISAVISAVMILGRAGVLFWDKKYREAFTLVGWTVAWGLIYFALFIFILFLS
;
A
#
# COMPACT_ATOMS: atom_id res chain seq x y z
N MET A 1 18.50 10.69 -16.37
CA MET A 1 18.27 12.06 -15.85
C MET A 1 16.83 12.16 -15.35
N ILE A 2 16.56 11.73 -14.11
CA ILE A 2 15.20 11.70 -13.55
C ILE A 2 14.83 13.12 -13.11
N ARG A 3 13.80 13.69 -13.73
CA ARG A 3 13.31 15.06 -13.49
C ARG A 3 13.09 15.28 -11.99
N LYS A 4 13.45 16.48 -11.49
CA LYS A 4 13.19 16.96 -10.12
C LYS A 4 11.67 17.03 -9.86
N PHE A 5 11.03 15.89 -9.63
CA PHE A 5 9.66 15.88 -9.14
C PHE A 5 9.64 16.39 -7.70
N SER A 6 8.70 17.29 -7.41
CA SER A 6 8.50 17.83 -6.07
C SER A 6 8.16 16.69 -5.10
N ILE A 7 8.76 16.72 -3.91
CA ILE A 7 8.50 15.77 -2.80
C ILE A 7 6.99 15.50 -2.60
N PRO A 8 6.09 16.52 -2.58
CA PRO A 8 4.65 16.29 -2.43
C PRO A 8 4.00 15.57 -3.60
N PHE A 9 4.36 15.87 -4.86
CA PHE A 9 3.81 15.16 -6.03
C PHE A 9 4.22 13.69 -6.03
N LEU A 10 5.41 13.43 -5.50
CA LEU A 10 5.93 12.08 -5.45
C LEU A 10 5.31 11.24 -4.33
N ALA A 11 5.08 11.85 -3.17
CA ALA A 11 4.29 11.26 -2.10
C ALA A 11 2.85 10.97 -2.55
N PHE A 12 2.25 11.86 -3.34
CA PHE A 12 0.95 11.64 -3.96
C PHE A 12 0.95 10.44 -4.92
N LEU A 13 1.96 10.32 -5.79
CA LEU A 13 2.07 9.19 -6.71
C LEU A 13 2.27 7.86 -5.97
N GLN A 14 3.01 7.90 -4.86
CA GLN A 14 3.25 6.74 -3.99
C GLN A 14 1.98 6.30 -3.27
N ALA A 15 1.22 7.27 -2.71
CA ALA A 15 -0.05 7.01 -2.04
C ALA A 15 -1.14 6.53 -3.02
N SER A 16 -1.23 7.13 -4.22
CA SER A 16 -2.18 6.68 -5.24
C SER A 16 -1.86 5.28 -5.76
N GLY A 17 -0.58 4.98 -6.04
CA GLY A 17 -0.16 3.62 -6.38
C GLY A 17 -0.49 2.61 -5.28
N PHE A 18 -0.32 3.00 -4.01
CA PHE A 18 -0.68 2.16 -2.86
C PHE A 18 -2.19 1.91 -2.79
N VAL A 19 -3.02 2.92 -3.01
CA VAL A 19 -4.48 2.78 -3.06
C VAL A 19 -4.91 1.85 -4.19
N VAL A 20 -4.34 1.97 -5.39
CA VAL A 20 -4.61 1.06 -6.51
C VAL A 20 -4.24 -0.38 -6.16
N TYR A 21 -3.11 -0.58 -5.49
CA TYR A 21 -2.71 -1.91 -5.00
C TYR A 21 -3.71 -2.49 -3.99
N LEU A 22 -4.21 -1.68 -3.06
CA LEU A 22 -5.24 -2.12 -2.10
C LEU A 22 -6.58 -2.47 -2.78
N ILE A 23 -6.96 -1.74 -3.83
CA ILE A 23 -8.16 -2.07 -4.63
C ILE A 23 -7.98 -3.43 -5.32
N LEU A 24 -6.81 -3.71 -5.89
CA LEU A 24 -6.50 -5.00 -6.50
C LEU A 24 -6.57 -6.15 -5.49
N ILE A 25 -6.01 -5.98 -4.29
CA ILE A 25 -6.13 -6.98 -3.22
C ILE A 25 -7.59 -7.17 -2.79
N SER A 26 -8.34 -6.09 -2.64
CA SER A 26 -9.76 -6.15 -2.28
C SER A 26 -10.56 -6.94 -3.32
N PHE A 27 -10.27 -6.74 -4.60
CA PHE A 27 -10.89 -7.50 -5.68
C PHE A 27 -10.48 -8.99 -5.63
N PHE A 28 -9.21 -9.27 -5.36
CA PHE A 28 -8.72 -10.63 -5.17
C PHE A 28 -9.46 -11.35 -4.04
N PHE A 29 -9.66 -10.69 -2.88
CA PHE A 29 -10.46 -11.27 -1.80
C PHE A 29 -11.90 -11.54 -2.23
N ASN A 30 -12.57 -10.61 -2.90
CA ASN A 30 -13.94 -10.84 -3.36
C ASN A 30 -14.07 -12.01 -4.36
N PHE A 31 -13.06 -12.23 -5.21
CA PHE A 31 -13.10 -13.29 -6.21
C PHE A 31 -12.65 -14.66 -5.70
N VAL A 32 -11.67 -14.68 -4.77
CA VAL A 32 -11.03 -15.93 -4.31
C VAL A 32 -11.66 -16.48 -3.03
N THR A 33 -12.21 -15.62 -2.17
CA THR A 33 -12.89 -16.06 -0.92
C THR A 33 -13.97 -17.12 -1.14
N PRO A 34 -14.84 -17.03 -2.16
CA PRO A 34 -15.83 -18.06 -2.45
C PRO A 34 -15.23 -19.44 -2.80
N THR A 35 -13.97 -19.48 -3.25
CA THR A 35 -13.27 -20.73 -3.61
C THR A 35 -12.72 -21.47 -2.39
N PHE A 36 -12.47 -20.77 -1.28
CA PHE A 36 -11.95 -21.34 -0.03
C PHE A 36 -13.00 -22.10 0.80
N SER A 37 -14.29 -21.98 0.47
CA SER A 37 -15.40 -22.65 1.17
C SER A 37 -15.50 -24.16 0.88
N LYS A 38 -14.56 -24.74 0.13
CA LYS A 38 -14.56 -26.17 -0.20
C LYS A 38 -13.86 -26.97 0.91
N PRO A 39 -14.33 -28.18 1.25
CA PRO A 39 -13.79 -28.96 2.38
C PRO A 39 -12.31 -29.37 2.22
N VAL A 40 -11.78 -29.40 1.00
CA VAL A 40 -10.37 -29.71 0.71
C VAL A 40 -9.44 -28.51 0.96
N SER A 41 -9.98 -27.29 1.07
CA SER A 41 -9.20 -26.06 1.23
C SER A 41 -9.03 -25.59 2.68
N GLU A 42 -9.61 -26.26 3.68
CA GLU A 42 -9.57 -25.80 5.08
C GLU A 42 -8.15 -25.67 5.67
N PHE A 43 -7.21 -26.53 5.26
CA PHE A 43 -5.82 -26.45 5.72
C PHE A 43 -4.95 -25.49 4.89
N TYR A 44 -5.20 -25.41 3.58
CA TYR A 44 -4.38 -24.60 2.67
C TYR A 44 -4.82 -23.13 2.60
N ALA A 45 -6.10 -22.85 2.85
CA ALA A 45 -6.64 -21.49 2.81
C ALA A 45 -5.93 -20.54 3.80
N PRO A 46 -5.71 -20.89 5.08
CA PRO A 46 -5.00 -20.02 6.01
C PRO A 46 -3.56 -19.74 5.56
N ILE A 47 -2.86 -20.74 5.02
CA ILE A 47 -1.48 -20.62 4.56
C ILE A 47 -1.39 -19.64 3.38
N VAL A 48 -2.27 -19.78 2.39
CA VAL A 48 -2.32 -18.89 1.23
C VAL A 48 -2.68 -17.45 1.65
N MET A 49 -3.60 -17.29 2.59
CA MET A 49 -3.96 -15.96 3.14
C MET A 49 -2.80 -15.32 3.89
N LEU A 50 -2.06 -16.08 4.71
CA LEU A 50 -0.87 -15.59 5.42
C LEU A 50 0.25 -15.23 4.44
N LEU A 51 0.49 -16.03 3.40
CA LEU A 51 1.46 -15.71 2.36
C LEU A 51 1.09 -14.43 1.61
N LEU A 52 -0.17 -14.28 1.21
CA LEU A 52 -0.66 -13.06 0.56
C LEU A 52 -0.50 -11.84 1.47
N PHE A 53 -0.80 -11.98 2.76
CA PHE A 53 -0.61 -10.93 3.75
C PHE A 53 0.87 -10.50 3.87
N VAL A 54 1.79 -11.45 4.01
CA VAL A 54 3.24 -11.15 4.10
C VAL A 54 3.74 -10.50 2.81
N ILE A 55 3.38 -11.03 1.64
CA ILE A 55 3.75 -10.46 0.34
C ILE A 55 3.21 -9.03 0.22
N SER A 56 1.96 -8.81 0.63
CA SER A 56 1.33 -7.47 0.64
C SER A 56 2.03 -6.51 1.58
N ALA A 57 2.39 -6.94 2.79
CA ALA A 57 3.15 -6.13 3.73
C ALA A 57 4.52 -5.72 3.16
N VAL A 58 5.22 -6.64 2.49
CA VAL A 58 6.50 -6.37 1.83
C VAL A 58 6.34 -5.39 0.67
N ILE A 59 5.35 -5.60 -0.21
CA ILE A 59 5.08 -4.67 -1.33
C ILE A 59 4.73 -3.28 -0.80
N SER A 60 3.90 -3.20 0.25
CA SER A 60 3.52 -1.95 0.91
C SER A 60 4.74 -1.24 1.50
N ALA A 61 5.59 -1.98 2.20
CA ALA A 61 6.83 -1.45 2.77
C ALA A 61 7.79 -0.96 1.68
N VAL A 62 7.97 -1.71 0.58
CA VAL A 62 8.83 -1.29 -0.54
C VAL A 62 8.24 -0.07 -1.25
N MET A 63 6.93 -0.03 -1.46
CA MET A 63 6.27 1.11 -2.09
C MET A 63 6.45 2.38 -1.26
N ILE A 64 6.30 2.33 0.07
CA ILE A 64 6.34 3.51 0.95
C ILE A 64 7.77 3.86 1.39
N LEU A 65 8.55 2.86 1.80
CA LEU A 65 9.88 3.03 2.38
C LEU A 65 11.00 2.86 1.36
N GLY A 66 10.78 2.25 0.20
CA GLY A 66 11.84 1.98 -0.77
C GLY A 66 12.58 3.25 -1.20
N ARG A 67 11.84 4.31 -1.53
CA ARG A 67 12.45 5.61 -1.87
C ARG A 67 13.03 6.34 -0.66
N ALA A 68 12.37 6.24 0.50
CA ALA A 68 12.88 6.80 1.75
C ALA A 68 14.22 6.16 2.15
N GLY A 69 14.37 4.85 1.94
CA GLY A 69 15.60 4.09 2.19
C GLY A 69 16.75 4.51 1.27
N VAL A 70 16.48 4.75 -0.02
CA VAL A 70 17.49 5.31 -0.95
C VAL A 70 17.92 6.72 -0.51
N LEU A 71 16.97 7.59 -0.15
CA LEU A 71 17.26 8.94 0.36
C LEU A 71 18.02 8.93 1.69
N PHE A 72 17.75 7.93 2.55
CA PHE A 72 18.47 7.72 3.80
C PHE A 72 19.93 7.33 3.54
N TRP A 73 20.18 6.46 2.56
CA TRP A 73 21.52 6.05 2.15
C TRP A 73 22.33 7.22 1.57
N ASP A 74 21.66 8.14 0.86
CA ASP A 74 22.24 9.39 0.36
C ASP A 74 22.49 10.44 1.46
N LYS A 75 22.35 10.09 2.74
CA LYS A 75 22.46 10.98 3.92
C LYS A 75 21.47 12.16 3.91
N LYS A 76 20.40 12.09 3.10
CA LYS A 76 19.36 13.12 2.99
C LYS A 76 18.20 12.85 3.95
N TYR A 77 18.51 12.74 5.23
CA TYR A 77 17.56 12.35 6.28
C TYR A 77 16.31 13.24 6.31
N ARG A 78 16.48 14.56 6.20
CA ARG A 78 15.37 15.52 6.21
C ARG A 78 14.38 15.25 5.08
N GLU A 79 14.86 15.00 3.87
CA GLU A 79 14.02 14.71 2.71
C GLU A 79 13.35 13.34 2.84
N ALA A 80 14.06 12.33 3.38
CA ALA A 80 13.52 10.99 3.62
C ALA A 80 12.33 11.02 4.59
N PHE A 81 12.49 11.66 5.76
CA PHE A 81 11.41 11.79 6.75
C PHE A 81 10.26 12.67 6.23
N THR A 82 10.57 13.75 5.50
CA THR A 82 9.55 14.61 4.89
C THR A 82 8.73 13.85 3.86
N LEU A 83 9.38 13.01 3.03
CA LEU A 83 8.70 12.19 2.04
C LEU A 83 7.75 11.19 2.72
N VAL A 84 8.23 10.41 3.69
CA VAL A 84 7.39 9.46 4.42
C VAL A 84 6.23 10.17 5.13
N GLY A 85 6.50 11.30 5.79
CA GLY A 85 5.46 12.10 6.45
C GLY A 85 4.36 12.56 5.48
N TRP A 86 4.75 13.04 4.29
CA TRP A 86 3.79 13.39 3.25
C TRP A 86 3.03 12.17 2.69
N THR A 87 3.69 11.02 2.52
CA THR A 87 3.03 9.79 2.04
C THR A 87 1.99 9.30 3.06
N VAL A 88 2.30 9.39 4.36
CA VAL A 88 1.34 9.06 5.43
C VAL A 88 0.20 10.08 5.47
N ALA A 89 0.48 11.38 5.36
CA ALA A 89 -0.55 12.41 5.32
C ALA A 89 -1.53 12.21 4.15
N TRP A 90 -1.02 11.93 2.95
CA TRP A 90 -1.86 11.56 1.80
C TRP A 90 -2.62 10.25 2.04
N GLY A 91 -1.99 9.24 2.64
CA GLY A 91 -2.65 8.00 3.03
C GLY A 91 -3.83 8.23 3.98
N LEU A 92 -3.68 9.14 4.96
CA LEU A 92 -4.76 9.52 5.88
C LEU A 92 -5.90 10.25 5.15
N ILE A 93 -5.60 11.09 4.17
CA ILE A 93 -6.61 11.74 3.33
C ILE A 93 -7.40 10.69 2.55
N TYR A 94 -6.73 9.73 1.92
CA TYR A 94 -7.40 8.62 1.22
C TYR A 94 -8.24 7.78 2.18
N PHE A 95 -7.73 7.49 3.37
CA PHE A 95 -8.47 6.75 4.41
C PHE A 95 -9.76 7.49 4.82
N ALA A 96 -9.66 8.79 5.12
CA ALA A 96 -10.84 9.61 5.44
C ALA A 96 -11.85 9.66 4.28
N LEU A 97 -11.36 9.74 3.04
CA LEU A 97 -12.19 9.72 1.84
C LEU A 97 -12.96 8.40 1.70
N PHE A 98 -12.30 7.24 1.86
CA PHE A 98 -12.97 5.94 1.80
C PHE A 98 -13.98 5.74 2.94
N ILE A 99 -13.69 6.23 4.14
CA ILE A 99 -14.67 6.25 5.25
C ILE A 99 -15.89 7.08 4.86
N PHE A 100 -15.68 8.28 4.31
CA PHE A 100 -16.77 9.15 3.88
C PHE A 100 -17.64 8.49 2.80
N ILE A 101 -17.02 7.82 1.82
CA ILE A 101 -17.75 7.04 0.80
C ILE A 101 -18.57 5.92 1.46
N LEU A 102 -17.98 5.19 2.42
CA LEU A 102 -18.68 4.11 3.13
C LEU A 102 -19.92 4.60 3.89
N PHE A 103 -19.88 5.80 4.47
CA PHE A 103 -21.04 6.39 5.17
C PHE A 103 -22.10 6.98 4.22
N LEU A 104 -21.72 7.29 2.98
CA LEU A 104 -22.64 7.82 1.96
C LEU A 104 -23.35 6.71 1.18
N SER A 105 -22.72 5.53 1.07
CA SER A 105 -23.28 4.31 0.47
C SER A 105 -24.26 3.60 1.40
#